data_AF-Q5DM48-F1
#
_entry.id   AF-Q5DM48-F1
#
_cell.length_a   1.000
_cell.length_b   1.000
_cell.length_c   1.000
_cell.angle_alpha   90.00
_cell.angle_beta   90.00
_cell.angle_gamma   90.00
#
_symmetry.space_group_name_H-M   'P 1'
#
loop_
_entity.id
_entity.type
_entity.pdbx_description
1 polymer ?
#
loop_
_entity_poly.entity_id
_entity_poly.type
_entity_poly.pdbx_seq_one_letter_code
_entity_poly.pdbx_strand_id
1 'polypeptide(L)'
;EPTNKKMRRNRFKWGPASQQILYQAYDRQKNPSKEEREALVEECNRAECLQRGVSPSKAHGLGSNLVTEVRVYNWFANRRKEEAFRQKLAM
;
A
#
# COMPACT_ATOMS: atom_id res chain seq x y z
N GLU A 1 -23.94 0.35 32.40
CA GLU A 1 -22.76 0.77 31.60
C GLU A 1 -22.59 -0.18 30.42
N PRO A 2 -22.55 0.27 29.15
CA PRO A 2 -22.25 -0.62 28.05
C PRO A 2 -20.73 -0.64 27.80
N THR A 3 -20.09 -1.76 28.14
CA THR A 3 -18.71 -2.11 27.75
C THR A 3 -18.62 -2.27 26.24
N ASN A 4 -18.48 -1.16 25.52
CA ASN A 4 -18.21 -1.17 24.09
C ASN A 4 -16.73 -1.52 23.86
N LYS A 5 -16.38 -2.81 23.99
CA LYS A 5 -15.09 -3.33 23.54
C LYS A 5 -15.03 -3.12 22.02
N LYS A 6 -14.49 -1.98 21.59
CA LYS A 6 -14.29 -1.64 20.17
C LYS A 6 -13.58 -2.82 19.51
N MET A 7 -14.32 -3.62 18.75
CA MET A 7 -13.78 -4.72 17.93
C MET A 7 -12.59 -4.17 17.16
N ARG A 8 -11.40 -4.75 17.38
CA ARG A 8 -10.16 -4.29 16.78
C ARG A 8 -10.27 -4.52 15.27
N ARG A 9 -10.63 -3.49 14.50
CA ARG A 9 -10.71 -3.56 13.04
C ARG A 9 -9.38 -4.07 12.49
N ASN A 10 -9.46 -4.99 11.52
CA ASN A 10 -8.29 -5.52 10.86
C ASN A 10 -7.51 -4.38 10.20
N ARG A 11 -6.26 -4.19 10.66
CA ARG A 11 -5.37 -3.16 10.14
C ARG A 11 -4.83 -3.61 8.78
N PHE A 12 -4.85 -2.70 7.82
CA PHE A 12 -4.21 -2.88 6.52
C PHE A 12 -2.76 -3.32 6.66
N LYS A 13 -2.33 -4.24 5.79
CA LYS A 13 -0.94 -4.61 5.61
C LYS A 13 -0.61 -4.70 4.13
N TRP A 14 0.55 -4.19 3.76
CA TRP A 14 1.14 -4.41 2.45
C TRP A 14 1.64 -5.85 2.35
N GLY A 15 1.05 -6.64 1.45
CA GLY A 15 1.55 -7.98 1.13
C GLY A 15 2.85 -7.92 0.32
N PRO A 16 3.61 -9.03 0.27
CA PRO A 16 4.92 -9.08 -0.38
C PRO A 16 4.85 -8.74 -1.88
N ALA A 17 3.81 -9.20 -2.58
CA ALA A 17 3.61 -8.87 -3.99
C ALA A 17 3.43 -7.36 -4.21
N SER A 18 2.55 -6.72 -3.42
CA SER A 18 2.38 -5.25 -3.49
C SER A 18 3.67 -4.50 -3.14
N GLN A 19 4.42 -4.96 -2.13
CA GLN A 19 5.67 -4.30 -1.73
C GLN A 19 6.70 -4.31 -2.85
N GLN A 20 6.88 -5.44 -3.54
CA GLN A 20 7.83 -5.55 -4.64
C GLN A 20 7.52 -4.54 -5.76
N ILE A 21 6.24 -4.42 -6.13
CA ILE A 21 5.77 -3.45 -7.14
C ILE A 21 6.07 -2.02 -6.69
N LEU A 22 5.73 -1.67 -5.44
CA LEU A 22 5.94 -0.33 -4.91
C LEU A 22 7.42 0.05 -4.83
N TYR A 23 8.30 -0.89 -4.44
CA TYR A 23 9.73 -0.66 -4.43
C TYR A 23 10.28 -0.43 -5.84
N GLN A 24 9.92 -1.29 -6.80
CA GLN A 24 10.35 -1.12 -8.18
C GLN A 24 9.88 0.22 -8.77
N ALA A 25 8.66 0.64 -8.46
CA ALA A 25 8.13 1.94 -8.86
C ALA A 25 8.86 3.11 -8.19
N TYR A 26 9.21 2.96 -6.91
CA TYR A 26 9.95 3.97 -6.15
C TYR A 26 11.34 4.25 -6.73
N ASP A 27 12.05 3.20 -7.14
CA ASP A 27 13.37 3.31 -7.75
C ASP A 27 13.32 4.07 -9.09
N ARG A 28 12.22 3.93 -9.84
CA ARG A 28 11.98 4.68 -11.08
C ARG A 28 11.58 6.12 -10.82
N GLN A 29 10.65 6.33 -9.87
CA GLN A 29 10.12 7.65 -9.58
C GLN A 29 9.61 7.78 -8.13
N LYS A 30 10.29 8.62 -7.34
CA LYS A 30 9.99 8.83 -5.91
C LYS A 30 8.75 9.68 -5.63
N ASN A 31 8.26 10.43 -6.63
CA ASN A 31 7.09 11.31 -6.53
C ASN A 31 6.10 11.00 -7.67
N PRO A 32 5.37 9.88 -7.61
CA PRO A 32 4.41 9.53 -8.65
C PRO A 32 3.25 10.53 -8.71
N SER A 33 2.82 10.82 -9.93
CA SER A 33 1.58 11.57 -10.22
C SER A 33 0.34 10.81 -9.75
N LYS A 34 -0.84 11.45 -9.82
CA LYS A 34 -2.10 10.80 -9.44
C LYS A 34 -2.39 9.58 -10.32
N GLU A 35 -2.21 9.72 -11.64
CA GLU A 35 -2.45 8.67 -12.62
C GLU A 35 -1.51 7.47 -12.40
N GLU A 36 -0.24 7.73 -12.12
CA GLU A 36 0.71 6.65 -11.82
C GLU A 36 0.38 5.94 -10.50
N ARG A 37 -0.14 6.65 -9.50
CA ARG A 37 -0.63 6.00 -8.28
C ARG A 37 -1.85 5.15 -8.55
N GLU A 38 -2.79 5.61 -9.37
CA GLU A 38 -3.96 4.81 -9.77
C GLU A 38 -3.54 3.54 -10.50
N ALA A 39 -2.55 3.62 -11.40
CA ALA A 39 -1.97 2.44 -12.05
C ALA A 39 -1.34 1.47 -11.02
N LEU A 40 -0.57 1.98 -10.06
CA LEU A 40 0.02 1.16 -8.99
C LEU A 40 -1.03 0.52 -8.08
N VAL A 41 -2.15 1.20 -7.83
CA VAL A 41 -3.29 0.63 -7.08
C VAL A 41 -3.85 -0.59 -7.81
N GLU A 42 -4.09 -0.48 -9.11
CA GLU A 42 -4.59 -1.59 -9.91
C GLU A 42 -3.59 -2.75 -9.96
N GLU A 43 -2.31 -2.45 -10.17
CA GLU A 43 -1.25 -3.46 -10.26
C GLU A 43 -1.08 -4.21 -8.92
N CYS A 44 -1.03 -3.49 -7.80
CA CYS A 44 -0.94 -4.08 -6.47
C CYS A 44 -2.17 -4.93 -6.15
N ASN A 45 -3.37 -4.42 -6.41
CA ASN A 45 -4.60 -5.19 -6.14
C ASN A 45 -4.69 -6.44 -7.00
N ARG A 46 -4.29 -6.37 -8.28
CA ARG A 46 -4.23 -7.53 -9.17
C ARG A 46 -3.27 -8.59 -8.61
N ALA A 47 -2.09 -8.18 -8.18
CA ALA A 47 -1.09 -9.08 -7.61
C ALA A 47 -1.56 -9.71 -6.28
N GLU A 48 -2.18 -8.92 -5.38
CA GLU A 48 -2.74 -9.43 -4.12
C GLU A 48 -3.90 -10.41 -4.36
N CYS A 49 -4.73 -10.16 -5.38
CA CYS A 49 -5.80 -11.05 -5.76
C CYS A 49 -5.25 -12.41 -6.21
N LEU A 50 -4.28 -12.40 -7.13
CA LEU A 50 -3.61 -13.60 -7.62
C LEU A 50 -2.96 -14.39 -6.48
N GLN A 51 -2.26 -13.71 -5.57
CA GLN A 51 -1.59 -14.36 -4.44
C GLN A 51 -2.58 -15.01 -3.45
N ARG A 52 -3.81 -14.51 -3.36
CA ARG A 52 -4.86 -15.02 -2.47
C ARG A 52 -5.86 -15.95 -3.16
N GLY A 53 -5.67 -16.25 -4.45
CA GLY A 53 -6.62 -17.04 -5.24
C GLY A 53 -7.96 -16.34 -5.46
N VAL A 54 -8.01 -15.01 -5.32
CA VAL A 54 -9.21 -14.20 -5.60
C VAL A 54 -9.15 -13.75 -7.05
N SER A 55 -10.27 -13.83 -7.77
CA SER A 55 -10.34 -13.29 -9.14
C SER A 55 -10.03 -11.78 -9.13
N PRO A 56 -9.15 -11.27 -10.02
CA PRO A 56 -8.84 -9.84 -10.11
C PRO A 56 -10.08 -8.95 -10.31
N SER A 57 -11.12 -9.47 -10.98
CA SER A 57 -12.41 -8.79 -11.15
C SER A 57 -13.17 -8.57 -9.84
N LYS A 58 -12.76 -9.23 -8.75
CA LYS A 58 -13.33 -9.13 -7.40
C LYS A 58 -12.31 -8.59 -6.40
N ALA A 59 -11.48 -7.63 -6.79
CA ALA A 59 -10.50 -7.00 -5.89
C ALA A 59 -11.08 -6.42 -4.60
N HIS A 60 -12.36 -6.01 -4.60
CA HIS A 60 -13.10 -5.63 -3.39
C HIS A 60 -13.15 -6.74 -2.33
N GLY A 61 -12.98 -8.01 -2.72
CA GLY A 61 -12.83 -9.16 -1.83
C GLY A 61 -11.56 -9.16 -0.97
N LEU A 62 -10.60 -8.27 -1.24
CA LEU A 62 -9.43 -8.04 -0.37
C LEU A 62 -9.82 -7.37 0.97
N GLY A 63 -11.00 -6.74 1.03
CA GLY A 63 -11.57 -6.14 2.24
C GLY A 63 -10.62 -5.15 2.91
N SER A 64 -10.25 -5.41 4.17
CA SER A 64 -9.31 -4.54 4.91
C SER A 64 -7.93 -4.39 4.23
N ASN A 65 -7.56 -5.32 3.35
CA ASN A 65 -6.29 -5.31 2.59
C ASN A 65 -6.39 -4.69 1.20
N LEU A 66 -7.55 -4.16 0.80
CA LEU A 66 -7.71 -3.48 -0.49
C LEU A 66 -6.73 -2.31 -0.63
N VAL A 67 -5.89 -2.31 -1.65
CA VAL A 67 -5.00 -1.19 -1.93
C VAL A 67 -5.83 -0.03 -2.48
N THR A 68 -5.58 1.17 -1.99
CA THR A 68 -6.25 2.41 -2.42
C THR A 68 -5.22 3.48 -2.73
N GLU A 69 -5.59 4.50 -3.49
CA GLU A 69 -4.68 5.60 -3.88
C GLU A 69 -4.04 6.24 -2.64
N VAL A 70 -4.83 6.55 -1.61
CA VAL A 70 -4.35 7.12 -0.35
C VAL A 70 -3.31 6.23 0.33
N ARG A 71 -3.45 4.89 0.24
CA ARG A 71 -2.47 3.96 0.81
C ARG A 71 -1.16 4.04 0.03
N VAL A 72 -1.23 3.99 -1.30
CA VAL A 72 -0.04 4.13 -2.18
C VAL A 72 0.64 5.47 -1.92
N TYR A 73 -0.10 6.58 -1.95
CA TYR A 73 0.44 7.91 -1.62
C TYR A 73 1.20 7.93 -0.28
N ASN A 74 0.58 7.40 0.77
CA ASN A 74 1.19 7.35 2.10
C ASN A 74 2.45 6.48 2.14
N TRP A 75 2.48 5.39 1.37
CA TRP A 75 3.68 4.56 1.26
C TRP A 75 4.85 5.36 0.67
N PHE A 76 4.64 6.06 -0.45
CA PHE A 76 5.68 6.91 -1.06
C PHE A 76 6.10 8.07 -0.15
N ALA A 77 5.14 8.71 0.52
CA ALA A 77 5.43 9.78 1.48
C ALA A 77 6.26 9.27 2.67
N ASN A 78 5.97 8.08 3.19
CA ASN A 78 6.74 7.48 4.26
C ASN A 78 8.16 7.09 3.82
N ARG A 79 8.33 6.53 2.63
CA ARG A 79 9.66 6.19 2.10
C ARG A 79 10.56 7.40 1.94
N ARG A 80 10.05 8.49 1.39
CA ARG A 80 10.82 9.75 1.31
C ARG A 80 11.19 10.29 2.68
N LYS A 81 10.28 10.23 3.66
CA LYS A 81 10.56 10.63 5.04
C LYS A 81 11.63 9.75 5.69
N GLU A 82 11.59 8.43 5.48
CA GLU A 82 12.60 7.50 5.97
C GLU A 82 13.99 7.82 5.38
N GLU A 83 14.08 8.07 4.07
CA GLU A 83 15.35 8.47 3.43
C GLU A 83 15.87 9.79 3.98
N ALA A 84 15.00 10.80 4.12
CA ALA A 84 15.37 12.09 4.69
C ALA A 84 15.83 11.97 6.15
N PHE A 85 15.17 11.12 6.95
CA PHE A 85 15.55 10.86 8.33
C PHE A 85 16.90 10.14 8.42
N ARG A 86 17.12 9.11 7.58
CA ARG A 86 18.40 8.40 7.49
C ARG A 86 19.55 9.33 7.09
N GLN A 87 19.32 10.25 6.16
CA GLN A 87 20.33 11.26 5.78
C GLN A 87 20.67 12.21 6.93
N LYS A 88 19.66 12.66 7.69
CA LYS A 88 19.88 13.54 8.85
C LYS A 88 20.65 12.87 10.00
N LEU A 89 20.49 11.56 10.20
CA LEU A 89 21.24 10.81 11.21
C LEU A 89 22.68 10.48 10.78
N ALA A 90 22.97 10.56 9.48
CA ALA A 90 24.29 10.31 8.91
C ALA A 90 25.14 11.60 8.78
N MET A 91 24.59 12.75 9.20
CA MET A 91 25.28 14.04 9.35
C MET A 91 25.53 14.30 10.84
#